data_AF-A0A972J5H7-F1
#
_entry.id   AF-A0A972J5H7-F1
#
_cell.length_a   1.000
_cell.length_b   1.000
_cell.length_c   1.000
_cell.angle_alpha   90.00
_cell.angle_beta   90.00
_cell.angle_gamma   90.00
#
_symmetry.space_group_name_H-M   'P 1'
#
loop_
_entity.id
_entity.type
_entity.pdbx_description
1 polymer ?
#
loop_
_entity_poly.entity_id
_entity_poly.type
_entity_poly.pdbx_seq_one_letter_code
_entity_poly.pdbx_strand_id
1 'polypeptide(L)'
;DMLSVQELMRERVVPGAVWGDIYDACHAFALEKGYADHFMGYKGAQVSFIGHGVGIEIDEYPFIARGFREMVMEEGMVFAFEPKLVYPGIGAVGIENTFHLSEGGLEQLTFSSEDIVLL
;
A
#
# COMPACT_ATOMS: atom_id res chain seq x y z
N ASP A 1 -11.04 4.23 5.38
CA ASP A 1 -10.35 5.15 4.44
C ASP A 1 -8.97 4.59 4.10
N MET A 2 -8.11 5.34 3.43
CA MET A 2 -6.77 4.87 3.05
C MET A 2 -5.83 4.71 4.26
N LEU A 3 -6.04 5.48 5.34
CA LEU A 3 -5.35 5.27 6.62
C LEU A 3 -5.71 3.90 7.22
N SER A 4 -6.99 3.53 7.18
CA SER A 4 -7.44 2.20 7.63
C SER A 4 -6.83 1.06 6.80
N VAL A 5 -6.59 1.28 5.49
CA VAL A 5 -5.94 0.29 4.61
C VAL A 5 -4.45 0.17 4.94
N GLN A 6 -3.77 1.29 5.21
CA GLN A 6 -2.39 1.30 5.70
C GLN A 6 -2.26 0.61 7.05
N GLU A 7 -3.18 0.81 7.98
CA GLU A 7 -3.13 0.13 9.29
C GLU A 7 -3.27 -1.39 9.13
N LEU A 8 -4.20 -1.86 8.28
CA LEU A 8 -4.30 -3.29 7.98
C LEU A 8 -3.01 -3.86 7.35
N MET A 9 -2.32 -3.08 6.50
CA MET A 9 -1.02 -3.46 5.98
C MET A 9 0.01 -3.57 7.12
N ARG A 10 0.09 -2.57 8.01
CA ARG A 10 1.01 -2.56 9.16
C ARG A 10 0.80 -3.77 10.08
N GLU A 11 -0.44 -4.19 10.31
CA GLU A 11 -0.78 -5.38 11.12
C GLU A 11 -0.32 -6.70 10.48
N ARG A 12 -0.18 -6.74 9.15
CA ARG A 12 0.08 -7.98 8.39
C ARG A 12 1.52 -8.10 7.93
N VAL A 13 2.25 -7.00 7.80
CA VAL A 13 3.64 -7.01 7.38
C VAL A 13 4.53 -7.43 8.54
N VAL A 14 5.09 -8.62 8.39
CA VAL A 14 6.09 -9.23 9.27
C VAL A 14 7.09 -10.01 8.41
N PRO A 15 8.29 -10.33 8.92
CA PRO A 15 9.21 -11.22 8.20
C PRO A 15 8.52 -12.54 7.83
N GLY A 16 8.66 -12.94 6.57
CA GLY A 16 8.02 -14.12 5.97
C GLY A 16 6.62 -13.87 5.40
N ALA A 17 6.01 -12.69 5.57
CA ALA A 17 4.75 -12.36 4.93
C ALA A 17 4.89 -12.35 3.39
N VAL A 18 3.89 -12.85 2.68
CA VAL A 18 3.90 -12.89 1.20
C VAL A 18 3.36 -11.58 0.64
N TRP A 19 4.11 -10.96 -0.27
CA TRP A 19 3.76 -9.65 -0.84
C TRP A 19 2.36 -9.61 -1.48
N GLY A 20 2.02 -10.64 -2.26
CA GLY A 20 0.71 -10.78 -2.87
C GLY A 20 -0.43 -11.00 -1.87
N ASP A 21 -0.17 -11.62 -0.71
CA ASP A 21 -1.19 -11.80 0.32
C ASP A 21 -1.50 -10.48 1.05
N ILE A 22 -0.50 -9.60 1.20
CA ILE A 22 -0.71 -8.22 1.69
C ILE A 22 -1.63 -7.46 0.73
N TYR A 23 -1.37 -7.55 -0.59
CA TYR A 23 -2.22 -6.96 -1.62
C TYR A 23 -3.66 -7.48 -1.52
N ASP A 24 -3.84 -8.81 -1.51
CA ASP A 24 -5.16 -9.43 -1.51
C ASP A 24 -5.98 -9.03 -0.27
N ALA A 25 -5.34 -8.98 0.91
CA ALA A 25 -5.97 -8.54 2.15
C ALA A 25 -6.39 -7.06 2.10
N CYS A 26 -5.50 -6.17 1.66
CA CYS A 26 -5.78 -4.73 1.58
C CYS A 26 -6.85 -4.42 0.54
N HIS A 27 -6.80 -5.08 -0.61
CA HIS A 27 -7.79 -4.94 -1.66
C HIS A 27 -9.16 -5.45 -1.21
N ALA A 28 -9.24 -6.64 -0.60
CA ALA A 28 -10.49 -7.17 -0.07
C ALA A 28 -11.11 -6.25 0.98
N PHE A 29 -10.30 -5.71 1.88
CA PHE A 29 -10.75 -4.76 2.89
C PHE A 29 -11.25 -3.45 2.30
N ALA A 30 -10.57 -2.89 1.29
CA ALA A 30 -11.04 -1.68 0.60
C ALA A 30 -12.41 -1.92 -0.09
N LEU A 31 -12.61 -3.08 -0.70
CA LEU A 31 -13.89 -3.48 -1.29
C LEU A 31 -15.00 -3.59 -0.23
N GLU A 32 -14.72 -4.23 0.90
CA GLU A 32 -15.66 -4.33 2.03
C GLU A 32 -16.09 -2.97 2.56
N LYS A 33 -15.17 -1.99 2.58
CA LYS A 33 -15.45 -0.60 2.94
C LYS A 33 -16.24 0.18 1.89
N GLY A 34 -16.64 -0.45 0.78
CA GLY A 34 -17.46 0.15 -0.27
C GLY A 34 -16.67 0.90 -1.33
N TYR A 35 -15.34 0.71 -1.41
CA TYR A 35 -14.49 1.41 -2.39
C TYR A 35 -14.28 0.65 -3.70
N ALA A 36 -15.07 -0.38 -3.98
CA ALA A 36 -14.87 -1.30 -5.11
C ALA A 36 -14.71 -0.60 -6.48
N ASP A 37 -15.48 0.46 -6.75
CA ASP A 37 -15.45 1.18 -8.02
C ASP A 37 -14.38 2.31 -8.08
N HIS A 38 -13.65 2.54 -6.99
CA HIS A 38 -12.76 3.72 -6.82
C HIS A 38 -11.35 3.39 -6.30
N PHE A 39 -11.14 2.20 -5.73
CA PHE A 39 -9.86 1.82 -5.16
C PHE A 39 -8.83 1.53 -6.25
N MET A 40 -7.67 2.18 -6.11
CA MET A 40 -6.54 2.08 -7.05
C MET A 40 -6.91 2.41 -8.50
N GLY A 41 -7.85 3.34 -8.69
CA GLY A 41 -8.36 3.76 -9.99
C GLY A 41 -9.88 3.75 -10.02
N TYR A 42 -10.46 4.42 -11.01
CA TYR A 42 -11.90 4.35 -11.22
C TYR A 42 -12.27 3.09 -12.00
N LYS A 43 -13.53 2.67 -11.90
CA LYS A 43 -14.07 1.50 -12.61
C LYS A 43 -13.62 1.42 -14.08
N GLY A 44 -12.92 0.35 -14.42
CA GLY A 44 -12.38 0.10 -15.76
C GLY A 44 -10.95 0.61 -16.01
N ALA A 45 -10.36 1.34 -15.07
CA ALA A 45 -8.98 1.82 -15.10
C ALA A 45 -8.23 1.52 -13.79
N GLN A 46 -8.66 0.50 -13.04
CA GLN A 46 -8.04 0.10 -11.78
C GLN A 46 -6.74 -0.66 -12.04
N VAL A 47 -5.70 -0.28 -11.30
CA VAL A 47 -4.44 -1.03 -11.27
C VAL A 47 -4.49 -2.09 -10.18
N SER A 48 -3.78 -3.21 -10.39
CA SER A 48 -3.71 -4.32 -9.43
C SER A 48 -2.43 -4.29 -8.60
N PHE A 49 -2.12 -3.10 -8.08
CA PHE A 49 -0.87 -2.75 -7.40
C PHE A 49 -1.18 -1.70 -6.33
N ILE A 50 -0.53 -1.76 -5.16
CA ILE A 50 -0.74 -0.82 -4.04
C ILE A 50 0.59 -0.20 -3.54
N GLY A 51 1.73 -0.84 -3.75
CA GLY A 51 3.01 -0.35 -3.24
C GLY A 51 4.21 -1.16 -3.74
N HIS A 52 5.40 -0.58 -3.79
CA HIS A 52 6.59 -1.11 -4.46
C HIS A 52 7.81 -1.07 -3.54
N GLY A 53 8.82 -1.90 -3.82
CA GLY A 53 10.14 -1.75 -3.22
C GLY A 53 10.76 -0.41 -3.58
N VAL A 54 11.59 0.13 -2.70
CA VAL A 54 12.31 1.40 -2.91
C VAL A 54 13.77 1.25 -2.47
N GLY A 55 14.69 1.79 -3.26
CA GLY A 55 16.11 1.78 -2.94
C GLY A 55 16.90 2.77 -3.80
N ILE A 56 17.76 2.26 -4.68
CA ILE A 56 18.48 3.07 -5.67
C ILE A 56 17.50 3.57 -6.75
N GLU A 57 16.54 2.73 -7.13
CA GLU A 57 15.46 3.10 -8.05
C GLU A 57 14.20 3.43 -7.24
N ILE A 58 13.34 4.26 -7.85
CA ILE A 58 12.08 4.63 -7.22
C ILE A 58 11.14 3.42 -7.13
N ASP A 59 11.01 2.66 -8.23
CA ASP A 59 10.19 1.46 -8.34
C ASP A 59 11.09 0.23 -8.46
N GLU A 60 11.31 -0.48 -7.35
CA GLU A 60 12.07 -1.73 -7.32
C GLU A 60 11.19 -2.92 -6.94
N TYR A 61 11.68 -4.12 -7.25
CA TYR A 61 11.07 -5.35 -6.76
C TYR A 61 11.32 -5.51 -5.24
N PRO A 62 10.42 -6.20 -4.52
CA PRO A 62 9.14 -6.75 -4.98
C PRO A 62 7.98 -5.73 -4.97
N PHE A 63 6.81 -6.14 -5.47
CA PHE A 63 5.62 -5.29 -5.53
C PHE A 63 4.46 -5.87 -4.70
N ILE A 64 3.77 -5.01 -3.95
CA ILE A 64 2.49 -5.31 -3.29
C ILE A 64 1.41 -5.24 -4.38
N ALA A 65 1.33 -6.32 -5.16
CA ALA A 65 0.47 -6.44 -6.32
C ALA A 65 -0.16 -7.83 -6.44
N ARG A 66 -1.24 -7.88 -7.22
CA ARG A 66 -1.94 -9.13 -7.53
C ARG A 66 -0.97 -10.13 -8.15
N GLY A 67 -0.89 -11.32 -7.58
CA GLY A 67 -0.11 -12.43 -8.13
C GLY A 67 1.35 -12.52 -7.66
N PHE A 68 1.83 -11.60 -6.82
CA PHE A 68 3.18 -11.65 -6.22
C PHE A 68 3.27 -12.68 -5.07
N ARG A 69 2.99 -13.95 -5.36
CA ARG A 69 2.85 -15.03 -4.36
C ARG A 69 4.16 -15.74 -4.01
N GLU A 70 5.19 -15.57 -4.82
CA GLU A 70 6.49 -16.26 -4.64
C GLU A 70 7.52 -15.42 -3.87
N MET A 71 7.23 -14.13 -3.66
CA MET A 71 8.12 -13.21 -2.95
C MET A 71 7.65 -13.07 -1.50
N VAL A 72 8.57 -13.23 -0.57
CA VAL A 72 8.35 -13.00 0.87
C VAL A 72 9.04 -11.72 1.33
N MET A 73 8.49 -11.09 2.35
CA MET A 73 9.08 -9.93 3.01
C MET A 73 10.19 -10.39 3.94
N GLU A 74 11.36 -9.79 3.83
CA GLU A 74 12.54 -10.10 4.64
C GLU A 74 12.98 -8.86 5.42
N GLU A 75 13.66 -9.09 6.54
CA GLU A 75 14.29 -8.01 7.29
C GLU A 75 15.27 -7.23 6.41
N GLY A 76 15.27 -5.90 6.57
CA GLY A 76 16.03 -4.96 5.74
C GLY A 76 15.32 -4.50 4.47
N MET A 77 14.17 -5.09 4.10
CA MET A 77 13.39 -4.59 2.96
C MET A 77 12.78 -3.22 3.23
N VAL A 78 12.76 -2.37 2.21
CA VAL A 78 12.16 -1.04 2.23
C VAL A 78 11.15 -0.95 1.09
N PHE A 79 9.97 -0.41 1.38
CA PHE A 79 8.90 -0.30 0.38
C PHE A 79 8.01 0.92 0.62
N ALA A 80 7.47 1.48 -0.46
CA ALA A 80 6.39 2.45 -0.43
C ALA A 80 5.04 1.71 -0.42
N PHE A 81 4.08 2.24 0.34
CA PHE A 81 2.69 1.78 0.34
C PHE A 81 1.78 2.98 0.08
N GLU A 82 1.05 2.95 -1.03
CA GLU A 82 0.38 4.13 -1.61
C GLU A 82 -1.09 3.88 -2.01
N PRO A 83 -1.95 3.49 -1.06
CA PRO A 83 -3.37 3.27 -1.31
C PRO A 83 -4.08 4.58 -1.68
N LYS A 84 -4.90 4.54 -2.72
CA LYS A 84 -5.62 5.71 -3.24
C LYS A 84 -7.02 5.39 -3.73
N LEU A 85 -7.89 6.39 -3.65
CA LEU A 85 -9.24 6.43 -4.21
C LEU A 85 -9.30 7.44 -5.35
N VAL A 86 -9.92 7.06 -6.46
CA VAL A 86 -10.08 7.91 -7.64
C VAL A 86 -11.56 8.06 -7.99
N TYR A 87 -12.03 9.31 -7.96
CA TYR A 87 -13.40 9.71 -8.25
C TYR A 87 -13.46 10.55 -9.53
N PRO A 88 -13.95 9.99 -10.66
CA PRO A 88 -14.03 10.70 -11.93
C PRO A 88 -14.79 12.03 -11.80
N GLY A 89 -14.21 13.10 -12.36
CA GLY A 89 -14.79 14.45 -12.32
C GLY A 89 -14.66 15.18 -10.97
N ILE A 90 -14.11 14.53 -9.94
CA ILE A 90 -13.88 15.13 -8.62
C ILE A 90 -12.37 15.22 -8.34
N GLY A 91 -11.68 14.09 -8.40
CA GLY A 91 -10.24 14.02 -8.11
C GLY A 91 -9.81 12.68 -7.54
N ALA A 92 -8.59 12.63 -7.01
CA ALA A 92 -8.03 11.48 -6.32
C ALA A 92 -7.57 11.87 -4.91
N VAL A 93 -7.67 10.93 -3.97
CA VAL A 93 -7.15 11.09 -2.61
C VAL A 93 -6.47 9.79 -2.20
N GLY A 94 -5.28 9.91 -1.64
CA GLY A 94 -4.49 8.79 -1.17
C GLY A 94 -3.46 9.27 -0.17
N ILE A 95 -2.83 8.31 0.48
CA ILE A 95 -1.64 8.53 1.30
C ILE A 95 -0.53 7.67 0.71
N GLU A 96 0.71 8.08 0.95
CA GLU A 96 1.88 7.29 0.64
C GLU A 96 2.88 7.45 1.77
N ASN A 97 3.32 6.31 2.30
CA ASN A 97 4.40 6.27 3.27
C ASN A 97 5.40 5.19 2.87
N THR A 98 6.67 5.45 3.18
CA THR A 98 7.76 4.48 3.06
C THR A 98 7.96 3.76 4.38
N PHE A 99 8.13 2.45 4.31
CA PHE A 99 8.34 1.58 5.45
C PHE A 99 9.63 0.77 5.31
N HIS A 100 10.27 0.50 6.43
CA HIS A 100 11.44 -0.36 6.58
C HIS A 100 11.09 -1.53 7.50
N LEU A 101 11.21 -2.75 7.01
CA LEU A 101 11.00 -3.94 7.81
C LEU A 101 12.27 -4.27 8.58
N SER A 102 12.38 -3.76 9.81
CA SER A 102 13.54 -4.00 10.68
C SER A 102 13.40 -5.31 11.48
N GLU A 103 14.47 -5.73 12.15
CA GLU A 103 14.46 -6.82 13.16
C GLU A 103 13.43 -6.55 14.29
N GLY A 104 13.20 -5.28 14.63
CA GLY A 104 12.22 -4.85 15.64
C GLY A 104 10.78 -4.74 15.14
N GLY A 105 10.53 -5.03 13.86
CA GLY A 105 9.24 -4.88 13.20
C GLY A 105 9.21 -3.74 12.17
N LEU A 106 8.01 -3.41 11.71
CA LEU A 106 7.80 -2.42 10.64
C LEU A 106 7.96 -0.98 11.16
N GLU A 107 8.96 -0.29 10.63
CA GLU A 107 9.25 1.11 10.91
C GLU A 107 8.77 2.01 9.76
N GLN A 108 8.21 3.18 10.07
CA GLN A 108 7.81 4.17 9.08
C GLN A 108 8.93 5.21 8.93
N LEU A 109 9.31 5.52 7.69
CA LEU A 109 10.42 6.43 7.37
C LEU A 109 9.95 7.84 6.96
N THR A 110 8.64 8.02 6.82
CA THR A 110 8.00 9.26 6.36
C THR A 110 7.12 9.81 7.47
N PHE A 111 7.30 11.08 7.82
CA PHE A 111 6.74 11.68 9.06
C PHE A 111 5.90 12.94 8.82
N SER A 112 5.53 13.20 7.56
CA SER A 112 4.58 14.25 7.25
C SER A 112 3.23 13.94 7.91
N SER A 113 2.50 14.99 8.33
CA SER A 113 1.14 14.80 8.81
C SER A 113 0.29 14.13 7.71
N GLU A 114 -0.46 13.10 8.10
CA GLU A 114 -1.41 12.41 7.23
C GLU A 114 -2.80 13.08 7.24
N ASP A 115 -2.94 14.20 7.95
CA ASP A 115 -4.15 15.00 7.97
C ASP A 115 -4.31 15.81 6.68
N ILE A 116 -5.56 16.10 6.33
CA ILE A 116 -5.85 17.03 5.24
C ILE A 116 -5.47 18.44 5.68
N VAL A 117 -4.54 19.06 4.94
CA VAL A 117 -4.13 20.44 5.16
C VAL A 117 -4.87 21.37 4.20
N LEU A 118 -5.49 22.41 4.76
CA LEU A 118 -5.99 23.56 4.00
C LEU A 118 -4.90 24.64 4.03
N LEU A 119 -4.28 24.91 2.88
CA LEU A 119 -3.17 25.85 2.72
C LEU A 119 -3.63 27.31 2.59
#